data_AF-A0A852WSH8-F1
#
_entry.id   AF-A0A852WSH8-F1
#
_cell.length_a   1.000
_cell.length_b   1.000
_cell.length_c   1.000
_cell.angle_alpha   90.00
_cell.angle_beta   90.00
_cell.angle_gamma   90.00
#
_symmetry.space_group_name_H-M   'P 1'
#
loop_
_entity.id
_entity.type
_entity.pdbx_description
1 polymer ?
#
loop_
_entity_poly.entity_id
_entity_poly.type
_entity_poly.pdbx_seq_one_letter_code
_entity_poly.pdbx_strand_id
1 'polypeptide(L)'
;MNPMKDETFDELREAIARNRADIDALQAGAEAASARADSYDERVTQQDARINDLAARFDLDREVIAQLRAEGLLHEEHAAHLEHALRGSRRIGAAIGIVMATGELDEAEAFRFLNKVSMDTNRKLSVIATEVVDKRDVSVLTGG
;
A
#
# COMPACT_ATOMS: atom_id res chain seq x y z
N MET A 1 3.39 -71.91 -65.63
CA MET A 1 2.94 -70.72 -64.90
C MET A 1 1.94 -71.20 -63.85
N ASN A 2 2.14 -70.90 -62.56
CA ASN A 2 1.26 -71.39 -61.49
C ASN A 2 0.36 -70.24 -61.01
N PRO A 3 -0.93 -70.20 -61.42
CA PRO A 3 -1.80 -69.04 -61.21
C PRO A 3 -2.00 -68.69 -59.74
N MET A 4 -1.95 -69.70 -58.85
CA MET A 4 -2.15 -69.53 -57.41
C MET A 4 -0.98 -68.80 -56.72
N LYS A 5 0.24 -68.85 -57.29
CA LYS A 5 1.38 -68.08 -56.78
C LYS A 5 1.33 -66.61 -57.21
N ASP A 6 0.77 -66.34 -58.37
CA ASP A 6 0.63 -64.97 -58.87
C ASP A 6 -0.43 -64.21 -58.06
N GLU A 7 -1.54 -64.87 -57.71
CA GLU A 7 -2.61 -64.32 -56.86
C GLU A 7 -2.13 -63.96 -55.44
N THR A 8 -1.34 -64.83 -54.80
CA THR A 8 -0.77 -64.54 -53.46
C THR A 8 0.25 -63.39 -53.49
N PHE A 9 0.99 -63.25 -54.59
CA PHE A 9 1.94 -62.14 -54.76
C PHE A 9 1.23 -60.80 -54.95
N ASP A 10 0.10 -60.80 -55.67
CA ASP A 10 -0.71 -59.60 -55.87
C ASP A 10 -1.43 -59.17 -54.59
N GLU A 11 -1.97 -60.12 -53.81
CA GLU A 11 -2.52 -59.85 -52.47
C GLU A 11 -1.48 -59.24 -51.52
N LEU A 12 -0.26 -59.79 -51.52
CA LEU A 12 0.83 -59.29 -50.69
C LEU A 12 1.26 -57.88 -51.13
N ARG A 13 1.31 -57.60 -52.43
CA ARG A 13 1.59 -56.26 -52.96
C ARG A 13 0.53 -55.25 -52.53
N GLU A 14 -0.74 -55.64 -52.59
CA GLU A 14 -1.84 -54.77 -52.18
C GLU A 14 -1.85 -54.53 -50.66
N ALA A 15 -1.51 -55.55 -49.85
CA ALA A 15 -1.32 -55.40 -48.42
C ALA A 15 -0.15 -54.47 -48.08
N ILE A 16 0.98 -54.59 -48.77
CA ILE A 16 2.15 -53.69 -48.59
C ILE A 16 1.79 -52.26 -49.00
N ALA A 17 1.04 -52.07 -50.09
CA ALA A 17 0.59 -50.75 -50.53
C ALA A 17 -0.33 -50.09 -49.49
N ARG A 18 -1.28 -50.84 -48.92
CA ARG A 18 -2.15 -50.38 -47.82
C ARG A 18 -1.36 -50.02 -46.56
N ASN A 19 -0.48 -50.92 -46.11
CA ASN A 19 0.36 -50.66 -44.93
C ASN A 19 1.23 -49.42 -45.13
N ARG A 20 1.77 -49.21 -46.34
CA ARG A 20 2.55 -48.02 -46.66
C ARG A 20 1.71 -46.76 -46.56
N ALA A 21 0.49 -46.77 -47.11
CA ALA A 21 -0.43 -45.64 -47.01
C ALA A 21 -0.82 -45.34 -45.55
N ASP A 22 -1.02 -46.37 -44.72
CA ASP A 22 -1.31 -46.21 -43.30
C ASP A 22 -0.12 -45.62 -42.52
N ILE A 23 1.09 -46.08 -42.82
CA ILE A 23 2.33 -45.54 -42.23
C ILE A 23 2.48 -44.05 -42.60
N ASP A 24 2.29 -43.71 -43.87
CA ASP A 24 2.38 -42.33 -44.35
C ASP A 24 1.33 -41.44 -43.65
N ALA A 25 0.12 -41.95 -43.45
CA ALA A 25 -0.94 -41.25 -42.74
C ALA A 25 -0.64 -41.06 -41.23
N LEU A 26 -0.08 -42.08 -40.58
CA LEU A 26 0.34 -41.99 -39.17
C LEU A 26 1.50 -41.01 -39.00
N GLN A 27 2.47 -41.00 -39.92
CA GLN A 27 3.58 -40.05 -39.91
C GLN A 27 3.08 -38.61 -40.04
N ALA A 28 2.20 -38.34 -41.01
CA ALA A 28 1.59 -37.02 -41.17
C ALA A 28 0.80 -36.60 -39.93
N GLY A 29 0.09 -37.55 -39.28
CA GLY A 29 -0.61 -37.30 -38.03
C GLY A 29 0.32 -36.95 -36.87
N ALA A 30 1.45 -37.65 -36.74
CA ALA A 30 2.45 -37.40 -35.72
C ALA A 30 3.14 -36.03 -35.91
N GLU A 31 3.47 -35.66 -37.15
CA GLU A 31 4.01 -34.34 -37.49
C GLU A 31 3.03 -33.22 -37.12
N ALA A 32 1.76 -33.38 -37.47
CA ALA A 32 0.73 -32.42 -37.12
C ALA A 32 0.51 -32.32 -35.59
N ALA A 33 0.64 -33.43 -34.86
CA ALA A 33 0.56 -33.43 -33.40
C ALA A 33 1.78 -32.73 -32.77
N SER A 34 2.99 -32.97 -33.28
CA SER A 34 4.21 -32.31 -32.83
C SER A 34 4.12 -30.80 -33.05
N ALA A 35 3.72 -30.37 -34.24
CA ALA A 35 3.56 -28.94 -34.55
C ALA A 35 2.55 -28.25 -33.62
N ARG A 36 1.48 -28.95 -33.22
CA ARG A 36 0.54 -28.43 -32.22
C ARG A 36 1.18 -28.34 -30.84
N ALA A 37 1.92 -29.36 -30.40
CA ALA A 37 2.63 -29.34 -29.12
C ALA A 37 3.61 -28.17 -29.04
N ASP A 38 4.41 -27.94 -30.10
CA ASP A 38 5.35 -26.82 -30.19
C ASP A 38 4.60 -25.48 -30.05
N SER A 39 3.46 -25.32 -30.72
CA SER A 39 2.62 -24.11 -30.60
C SER A 39 2.03 -23.90 -29.20
N TYR A 40 1.77 -24.99 -28.46
CA TYR A 40 1.31 -24.90 -27.07
C TYR A 40 2.44 -24.49 -26.14
N ASP A 41 3.63 -25.06 -26.31
CA ASP A 41 4.83 -24.72 -25.51
C ASP A 41 5.24 -23.26 -25.73
N GLU A 42 5.20 -22.76 -26.97
CA GLU A 42 5.43 -21.34 -27.27
C GLU A 42 4.44 -20.43 -26.54
N ARG A 43 3.15 -20.79 -26.53
CA ARG A 43 2.11 -20.01 -25.85
C ARG A 43 2.28 -20.03 -24.34
N VAL A 44 2.62 -21.16 -23.75
CA VAL A 44 2.90 -21.29 -22.30
C VAL A 44 4.09 -20.41 -21.94
N THR A 45 5.18 -20.48 -22.70
CA THR A 45 6.37 -19.64 -22.49
C THR A 45 6.02 -18.15 -22.56
N GLN A 46 5.20 -17.75 -23.54
CA GLN A 46 4.78 -16.36 -23.69
C GLN A 46 3.85 -15.92 -22.54
N GLN A 47 2.98 -16.80 -22.08
CA GLN A 47 2.11 -16.55 -20.92
C GLN A 47 2.92 -16.40 -19.63
N ASP A 48 3.88 -17.28 -19.38
CA ASP A 48 4.75 -17.21 -18.21
C ASP A 48 5.57 -15.92 -18.20
N ALA A 49 6.12 -15.53 -19.34
CA ALA A 49 6.82 -14.25 -19.48
C ALA A 49 5.90 -13.06 -19.12
N ARG A 50 4.65 -13.08 -19.57
CA ARG A 50 3.66 -12.03 -19.25
C ARG A 50 3.25 -12.05 -17.78
N ILE A 51 3.08 -13.23 -17.18
CA ILE A 51 2.76 -13.37 -15.76
C ILE A 51 3.90 -12.81 -14.90
N ASN A 52 5.16 -13.14 -15.25
CA ASN A 52 6.34 -12.65 -14.55
C ASN A 52 6.49 -11.12 -14.67
N ASP A 53 6.27 -10.54 -15.85
CA ASP A 53 6.26 -9.09 -16.02
C ASP A 53 5.19 -8.41 -15.17
N LEU A 54 3.98 -8.99 -15.11
CA LEU A 54 2.91 -8.45 -14.29
C LEU A 54 3.21 -8.56 -12.78
N ALA A 55 3.78 -9.68 -12.33
CA ALA A 55 4.19 -9.87 -10.94
C ALA A 55 5.24 -8.83 -10.52
N ALA A 56 6.26 -8.59 -11.36
CA ALA A 56 7.30 -7.61 -11.10
C ALA A 56 6.74 -6.18 -10.94
N ARG A 57 5.71 -5.81 -11.72
CA ARG A 57 5.03 -4.51 -11.59
C ARG A 57 4.27 -4.39 -10.26
N PHE A 58 3.56 -5.44 -9.85
CA PHE A 58 2.82 -5.44 -8.58
C PHE A 58 3.73 -5.34 -7.35
N ASP A 59 4.91 -5.97 -7.40
CA ASP A 59 5.89 -5.88 -6.32
C ASP A 59 6.38 -4.44 -6.14
N LEU A 60 6.65 -3.73 -7.23
CA LEU A 60 7.00 -2.30 -7.21
C LEU A 60 5.86 -1.45 -6.63
N ASP A 61 4.62 -1.67 -7.08
CA ASP A 61 3.46 -0.92 -6.58
C ASP A 61 3.27 -1.11 -5.07
N ARG A 62 3.49 -2.32 -4.56
CA ARG A 62 3.38 -2.63 -3.13
C ARG A 62 4.40 -1.85 -2.30
N GLU A 63 5.64 -1.75 -2.79
CA GLU A 63 6.70 -0.97 -2.13
C GLU A 63 6.34 0.52 -2.09
N VAL A 64 5.89 1.09 -3.20
CA VAL A 64 5.47 2.50 -3.29
C VAL A 64 4.29 2.80 -2.35
N ILE A 65 3.29 1.91 -2.30
CA ILE A 65 2.14 2.07 -1.39
C ILE A 65 2.59 2.01 0.07
N ALA A 66 3.54 1.14 0.43
CA ALA A 66 4.05 1.06 1.79
C ALA A 66 4.79 2.35 2.19
N GLN A 67 5.61 2.89 1.29
CA GLN A 67 6.33 4.15 1.51
C GLN A 67 5.36 5.33 1.69
N LEU A 68 4.39 5.50 0.79
CA LEU A 68 3.41 6.59 0.87
C LEU A 68 2.59 6.54 2.16
N ARG A 69 2.23 5.34 2.64
CA ARG A 69 1.54 5.20 3.93
C ARG A 69 2.42 5.62 5.10
N ALA A 70 3.70 5.25 5.11
CA ALA A 70 4.63 5.64 6.17
C ALA A 70 4.81 7.16 6.21
N GLU A 71 4.99 7.79 5.04
CA GLU A 71 5.08 9.25 4.93
C GLU A 71 3.79 9.94 5.40
N GLY A 72 2.62 9.45 5.00
CA GLY A 72 1.32 9.97 5.43
C GLY A 72 1.14 9.96 6.94
N LEU A 73 1.48 8.84 7.60
CA LEU A 73 1.39 8.73 9.06
C LEU A 73 2.30 9.73 9.79
N LEU A 74 3.52 9.95 9.30
CA LEU A 74 4.45 10.92 9.89
C LEU A 74 3.93 12.35 9.74
N HIS A 75 3.31 12.69 8.60
CA HIS A 75 2.72 14.00 8.38
C HIS A 75 1.49 14.25 9.27
N GLU A 76 0.63 13.25 9.47
CA GLU A 76 -0.52 13.35 10.38
C GLU A 76 -0.08 13.58 11.83
N GLU A 77 0.94 12.86 12.31
CA GLU A 77 1.48 13.05 13.66
C GLU A 77 2.06 14.46 13.85
N HIS A 78 2.83 14.95 12.86
CA HIS A 78 3.36 16.31 12.88
C HIS A 78 2.25 17.37 12.88
N ALA A 79 1.21 17.19 12.07
CA ALA A 79 0.07 18.09 12.03
C ALA A 79 -0.65 18.12 13.39
N ALA A 80 -0.90 16.96 14.00
CA ALA A 80 -1.53 16.85 15.31
C ALA A 80 -0.70 17.56 16.40
N HIS A 81 0.62 17.37 16.42
CA HIS A 81 1.52 18.05 17.36
C HIS A 81 1.50 19.58 17.20
N LEU A 82 1.52 20.07 15.95
CA LEU A 82 1.44 21.50 15.66
C LEU A 82 0.08 22.10 16.03
N GLU A 83 -1.02 21.40 15.76
CA GLU A 83 -2.36 21.83 16.18
C GLU A 83 -2.49 21.91 17.70
N HIS A 84 -1.95 20.92 18.42
CA HIS A 84 -1.90 20.93 19.87
C HIS A 84 -1.08 22.10 20.41
N ALA A 85 0.10 22.36 19.85
CA ALA A 85 0.93 23.50 20.22
C ALA A 85 0.22 24.84 19.96
N LEU A 86 -0.43 24.99 18.80
CA LEU A 86 -1.16 26.21 18.44
C LEU A 86 -2.40 26.44 19.32
N ARG A 87 -3.14 25.38 19.66
CA ARG A 87 -4.28 25.46 20.59
C ARG A 87 -3.82 25.90 21.99
N GLY A 88 -2.69 25.37 22.45
CA GLY A 88 -2.05 25.78 23.70
C GLY A 88 -1.66 27.27 23.69
N SER A 89 -0.96 27.72 22.65
CA SER A 89 -0.55 29.12 22.48
C SER A 89 -1.74 30.08 22.49
N ARG A 90 -2.82 29.76 21.76
CA ARG A 90 -4.05 30.58 21.74
C ARG A 90 -4.72 30.65 23.12
N ARG A 91 -4.78 29.54 23.86
CA ARG A 91 -5.34 29.54 25.22
C ARG A 91 -4.47 30.33 26.19
N ILE A 92 -3.15 30.26 26.07
CA ILE A 92 -2.23 31.10 26.86
C ILE A 92 -2.49 32.58 26.58
N GLY A 93 -2.57 32.99 25.32
CA GLY A 93 -2.91 34.37 24.95
C GLY A 93 -4.27 34.83 25.50
N ALA A 94 -5.29 33.98 25.41
CA ALA A 94 -6.61 34.28 25.98
C ALA A 94 -6.60 34.40 27.51
N ALA A 95 -5.86 33.53 28.20
CA ALA A 95 -5.70 33.59 29.65
C ALA A 95 -4.98 34.87 30.08
N ILE A 96 -3.93 35.26 29.35
CA ILE A 96 -3.23 36.54 29.57
C ILE A 96 -4.23 37.69 29.47
N GLY A 97 -5.04 37.73 28.40
CA GLY A 97 -6.06 38.77 28.23
C GLY A 97 -7.10 38.82 29.36
N ILE A 98 -7.53 37.66 29.87
CA ILE A 98 -8.45 37.59 31.04
C ILE A 98 -7.77 38.18 32.28
N VAL A 99 -6.54 37.77 32.57
CA VAL A 99 -5.77 38.25 33.74
C VAL A 99 -5.53 39.76 33.67
N MET A 100 -5.15 40.27 32.49
CA MET A 100 -5.00 41.71 32.26
C MET A 100 -6.29 42.47 32.58
N ALA A 101 -7.43 42.00 32.07
CA ALA A 101 -8.72 42.66 32.26
C ALA A 101 -9.19 42.64 33.74
N THR A 102 -8.81 41.61 34.50
CA THR A 102 -9.25 41.43 35.89
C THR A 102 -8.35 42.06 36.93
N GLY A 103 -7.05 42.16 36.63
CA GLY A 103 -6.02 42.61 37.58
C GLY A 103 -5.43 43.98 37.24
N GLU A 104 -5.90 44.63 36.18
CA GLU A 104 -5.34 45.87 35.63
C GLU A 104 -3.82 45.77 35.35
N LEU A 105 -3.37 44.57 34.97
CA LEU A 105 -1.97 44.27 34.67
C LEU A 105 -1.69 44.49 33.19
N ASP A 106 -0.45 44.89 32.87
CA ASP A 106 0.02 44.83 31.49
C ASP A 106 0.26 43.38 31.02
N GLU A 107 0.46 43.19 29.73
CA GLU A 107 0.64 41.86 29.13
C GLU A 107 1.84 41.11 29.74
N ALA A 108 2.94 41.82 30.01
CA ALA A 108 4.15 41.23 30.53
C ALA A 108 4.00 40.82 32.01
N GLU A 109 3.28 41.62 32.79
CA GLU A 109 2.92 41.35 34.18
C GLU A 109 1.97 40.16 34.28
N ALA A 110 0.92 40.11 33.44
CA ALA A 110 -0.01 39.00 33.39
C ALA A 110 0.67 37.69 32.99
N PHE A 111 1.58 37.72 32.01
CA PHE A 111 2.38 36.55 31.65
C PHE A 111 3.29 36.11 32.80
N ARG A 112 4.02 37.03 33.45
CA ARG A 112 4.87 36.71 34.62
C ARG A 112 4.05 36.11 35.76
N PHE A 113 2.84 36.62 36.00
CA PHE A 113 1.94 36.09 37.01
C PHE A 113 1.52 34.65 36.72
N LEU A 114 1.03 34.36 35.51
CA LEU A 114 0.68 32.99 35.10
C LEU A 114 1.89 32.05 35.15
N ASN A 115 3.07 32.54 34.74
CA ASN A 115 4.30 31.75 34.78
C ASN A 115 4.73 31.46 36.23
N LYS A 116 4.59 32.43 37.14
CA LYS A 116 4.85 32.22 38.56
C LYS A 116 3.92 31.15 39.14
N VAL A 117 2.61 31.23 38.87
CA VAL A 117 1.65 30.20 39.30
C VAL A 117 1.99 28.83 38.71
N SER A 118 2.44 28.78 37.46
CA SER A 118 2.93 27.55 36.81
C SER A 118 4.11 26.93 37.54
N MET A 119 5.08 27.74 37.94
CA MET A 119 6.24 27.29 38.71
C MET A 119 5.85 26.87 40.14
N ASP A 120 5.07 27.69 40.85
CA ASP A 120 4.67 27.46 42.23
C ASP A 120 3.80 26.20 42.38
N THR A 121 2.97 25.90 41.39
CA THR A 121 2.11 24.69 41.38
C THR A 121 2.74 23.49 40.68
N ASN A 122 3.92 23.65 40.05
CA ASN A 122 4.56 22.64 39.20
C ASN A 122 3.62 22.07 38.12
N ARG A 123 2.81 22.93 37.50
CA ARG A 123 1.84 22.57 36.45
C ARG A 123 2.19 23.29 35.17
N LYS A 124 1.99 22.65 34.02
CA LYS A 124 2.25 23.26 32.71
C LYS A 124 1.42 24.54 32.55
N LEU A 125 2.04 25.62 32.11
CA LEU A 125 1.40 26.91 31.85
C LEU A 125 0.15 26.80 30.95
N SER A 126 0.18 25.91 29.94
CA SER A 126 -0.95 25.64 29.05
C SER A 126 -2.18 25.05 29.76
N VAL A 127 -1.97 24.28 30.83
CA VAL A 127 -3.04 23.72 31.65
C VAL A 127 -3.67 24.82 32.50
N ILE A 128 -2.84 25.64 33.14
CA ILE A 128 -3.32 26.79 33.94
C ILE A 128 -4.09 27.77 33.05
N ALA A 129 -3.55 28.10 31.88
CA ALA A 129 -4.22 28.95 30.92
C ALA A 129 -5.56 28.38 30.45
N THR A 130 -5.63 27.05 30.23
CA THR A 130 -6.89 26.37 29.91
C THR A 130 -7.92 26.55 31.03
N GLU A 131 -7.51 26.38 32.30
CA GLU A 131 -8.42 26.56 33.44
C GLU A 131 -8.93 27.99 33.59
N VAL A 132 -8.06 28.98 33.38
CA VAL A 132 -8.45 30.41 33.41
C VAL A 132 -9.47 30.70 32.32
N VAL A 133 -9.23 30.20 31.09
CA VAL A 133 -10.15 30.39 29.96
C VAL A 133 -11.48 29.67 30.17
N ASP A 134 -11.45 28.42 30.64
CA ASP A 134 -12.63 27.59 30.76
C ASP A 134 -13.51 27.99 31.97
N LYS A 135 -12.89 28.41 33.09
CA LYS A 135 -13.63 28.87 34.29
C LYS A 135 -14.07 30.33 34.20
N ARG A 136 -13.48 31.13 33.29
CA ARG A 136 -13.64 32.59 33.20
C ARG A 136 -13.48 33.29 34.55
N ASP A 137 -12.68 32.71 35.43
CA ASP A 137 -12.52 33.15 36.79
C ASP A 137 -11.06 32.98 37.18
N VAL A 138 -10.48 34.04 37.72
CA VAL A 138 -9.08 34.15 38.12
C VAL A 138 -8.89 33.61 39.54
N SER A 139 -9.98 33.32 40.26
CA SER A 139 -9.98 32.75 41.60
C SER A 139 -9.27 31.39 41.69
N VAL A 140 -9.11 30.67 40.57
CA VAL A 140 -8.26 29.46 40.49
C VAL A 140 -6.76 29.72 40.63
N LEU A 141 -6.31 30.96 40.40
CA LEU A 141 -4.91 31.37 40.55
C LEU A 141 -4.61 31.86 41.97
N THR A 142 -5.64 32.18 42.74
CA THR A 142 -5.58 32.50 44.17
C THR A 142 -6.06 31.30 44.96
N GLY A 143 -5.28 30.23 45.02
CA GLY A 143 -5.56 29.16 45.97
C GLY A 143 -5.55 29.71 47.39
N GLY A 144 -6.60 29.39 48.17
CA GLY A 144 -6.51 29.38 49.63
C GLY A 144 -5.63 28.25 50.12
#